data_AF-A0A352LQT6-F1
#
_entry.id   AF-A0A352LQT6-F1
#
_cell.length_a   1.000
_cell.length_b   1.000
_cell.length_c   1.000
_cell.angle_alpha   90.00
_cell.angle_beta   90.00
_cell.angle_gamma   90.00
#
_symmetry.space_group_name_H-M   'P 1'
#
loop_
_entity.id
_entity.type
_entity.pdbx_description
1 polymer ?
#
loop_
_entity_poly.entity_id
_entity_poly.type
_entity_poly.pdbx_seq_one_letter_code
_entity_poly.pdbx_strand_id
1 'polypeptide(L)'
;MVHFEVPQFIDIEDKIVGPLTIKQFIFVAGGAGICFAIYFFLKSLFFTLLLGAPFIALSLSLAFYKPSGRPFILVLESAFWFFLKSKLYIWKKEPKKVQKGVEKEPDLVAQMNVPKLSDSKLSDLGWSLDIKDKLEDNMNNN
;
A
#
# COMPACT_ATOMS: atom_id res chain seq x y z
N MET A 1 23.88 -17.51 29.88
CA MET A 1 22.78 -16.74 29.26
C MET A 1 22.19 -17.60 28.16
N VAL A 2 20.92 -17.95 28.28
CA VAL A 2 20.20 -18.71 27.26
C VAL A 2 19.68 -17.69 26.24
N HIS A 3 20.07 -17.82 24.98
CA HIS A 3 19.55 -17.00 23.90
C HIS A 3 18.40 -17.80 23.28
N PHE A 4 17.19 -17.23 23.31
CA PHE A 4 16.03 -17.81 22.62
C PHE A 4 16.04 -17.28 21.18
N GLU A 5 16.19 -18.17 20.21
CA GLU A 5 15.98 -17.81 18.81
C GLU A 5 14.51 -17.48 18.60
N VAL A 6 14.23 -16.25 18.19
CA VAL A 6 12.86 -15.85 17.86
C VAL A 6 12.48 -16.57 16.57
N PRO A 7 11.45 -17.43 16.57
CA PRO A 7 10.99 -18.09 15.36
C PRO A 7 10.51 -17.04 14.35
N GLN A 8 11.23 -16.90 13.24
CA GLN A 8 10.93 -15.91 12.19
C GLN A 8 9.85 -16.39 11.20
N PHE A 9 9.23 -17.55 11.44
CA PHE A 9 8.36 -18.22 10.47
C PHE A 9 6.86 -18.00 10.69
N ILE A 10 6.44 -17.01 11.49
CA ILE A 10 5.00 -16.79 11.73
C ILE A 10 4.23 -16.31 10.48
N ASP A 11 4.94 -15.70 9.53
CA ASP A 11 4.35 -15.10 8.33
C ASP A 11 4.24 -16.08 7.14
N ILE A 12 4.80 -17.29 7.24
CA ILE A 12 4.73 -18.28 6.16
C ILE A 12 3.50 -19.16 6.41
N GLU A 13 2.53 -19.10 5.49
CA GLU A 13 1.37 -19.98 5.55
C GLU A 13 1.76 -21.47 5.51
N ASP A 14 1.13 -22.26 6.38
CA ASP A 14 1.31 -23.70 6.43
C ASP A 14 0.89 -24.35 5.10
N LYS A 15 1.81 -25.15 4.57
CA LYS A 15 1.59 -25.98 3.38
C LYS A 15 0.99 -27.32 3.82
N ILE A 16 -0.33 -27.36 3.91
CA ILE A 16 -1.07 -28.53 4.41
C ILE A 16 -1.33 -29.54 3.29
N VAL A 17 -1.50 -29.09 2.04
CA VAL A 17 -1.79 -29.93 0.88
C VAL A 17 -0.55 -30.03 -0.01
N GLY A 18 0.40 -30.87 0.39
CA GLY A 18 1.66 -31.04 -0.34
C GLY A 18 2.44 -29.73 -0.43
N PRO A 19 2.75 -29.21 -1.63
CA PRO A 19 3.45 -27.93 -1.78
C PRO A 19 2.54 -26.69 -1.66
N LEU A 20 1.23 -26.87 -1.56
CA LEU A 20 0.24 -25.79 -1.60
C LEU A 20 -0.26 -25.40 -0.20
N THR A 21 -0.46 -24.10 -0.01
CA THR A 21 -1.21 -23.58 1.14
C THR A 21 -2.71 -23.80 0.91
N ILE A 22 -3.52 -23.77 1.98
CA ILE A 22 -4.98 -23.93 1.86
C ILE A 22 -5.57 -22.92 0.87
N LYS A 23 -5.13 -21.66 0.91
CA LYS A 23 -5.62 -20.62 0.01
C LYS A 23 -5.30 -20.94 -1.44
N GLN A 24 -4.06 -21.35 -1.72
CA GLN A 24 -3.64 -21.76 -3.06
C GLN A 24 -4.44 -22.95 -3.57
N PHE A 25 -4.68 -23.95 -2.71
CA PHE A 25 -5.51 -25.10 -3.05
C PHE A 25 -6.93 -24.68 -3.42
N ILE A 26 -7.56 -23.79 -2.64
CA ILE A 26 -8.91 -23.28 -2.94
C ILE A 26 -8.95 -22.57 -4.30
N PHE A 27 -7.95 -21.76 -4.64
CA PHE A 27 -7.92 -21.08 -5.93
C PHE A 27 -7.79 -22.07 -7.10
N VAL A 28 -6.89 -23.05 -6.99
CA VAL A 28 -6.70 -24.07 -8.02
C VAL A 28 -7.92 -24.97 -8.15
N ALA A 29 -8.48 -25.44 -7.04
CA ALA A 29 -9.71 -26.23 -7.01
C ALA A 29 -10.91 -25.44 -7.55
N GLY A 30 -11.01 -24.15 -7.25
CA GLY A 30 -12.04 -23.27 -7.80
C GLY A 30 -11.90 -23.10 -9.31
N GLY A 31 -10.68 -22.86 -9.82
CA GLY A 31 -10.41 -22.77 -11.26
C GLY A 31 -10.71 -24.07 -12.00
N ALA A 32 -10.29 -25.22 -11.44
CA ALA A 32 -10.61 -26.54 -11.97
C ALA A 32 -12.12 -26.83 -11.92
N GLY A 33 -12.80 -26.44 -10.84
CA GLY A 33 -14.24 -26.59 -10.68
C GLY A 33 -15.04 -25.77 -11.69
N ILE A 34 -14.62 -24.53 -11.98
CA ILE A 34 -15.22 -23.70 -13.03
C ILE A 34 -15.01 -24.35 -14.40
N CYS A 35 -13.80 -24.82 -14.69
CA CYS A 35 -13.49 -25.51 -15.96
C CYS A 35 -14.35 -26.78 -16.11
N PHE A 36 -14.49 -27.55 -15.04
CA PHE A 36 -15.34 -28.74 -15.01
C PHE A 36 -16.82 -28.39 -15.21
N ALA A 37 -17.32 -27.33 -14.58
CA ALA A 37 -18.68 -26.85 -14.80
C ALA A 37 -18.92 -26.48 -16.27
N ILE A 38 -18.00 -25.71 -16.88
CA ILE A 38 -18.08 -25.36 -18.30
C ILE A 38 -18.09 -26.62 -19.17
N TYR A 39 -17.21 -27.59 -18.88
CA TYR A 39 -17.20 -28.86 -19.58
C TYR A 39 -18.51 -29.63 -19.45
N PHE A 40 -19.10 -29.64 -18.26
CA PHE A 40 -20.36 -30.32 -18.00
C PHE A 40 -21.51 -29.75 -18.84
N PHE A 41 -21.57 -28.42 -19.01
CA PHE A 41 -22.60 -27.77 -19.83
C PHE A 41 -22.36 -27.90 -21.33
N LEU A 42 -21.13 -27.65 -21.79
CA LEU A 42 -20.83 -27.61 -23.23
C LEU A 42 -20.50 -28.99 -23.83
N LYS A 43 -20.08 -29.96 -23.00
CA LYS A 43 -19.63 -31.31 -23.38
C LYS A 43 -18.59 -31.36 -24.52
N SER A 44 -17.91 -30.24 -24.76
CA SER A 44 -16.91 -30.07 -25.82
C SER A 44 -15.63 -29.54 -25.23
N LEU A 45 -14.54 -30.30 -25.40
CA LEU A 45 -13.23 -29.95 -24.88
C LEU A 45 -12.69 -28.65 -25.50
N PHE A 46 -12.95 -28.41 -26.78
CA PHE A 46 -12.45 -27.22 -27.48
C PHE A 46 -13.03 -25.94 -26.87
N PHE A 47 -14.35 -25.86 -26.74
CA PHE A 47 -14.99 -24.68 -26.16
C PHE A 47 -14.71 -24.54 -24.67
N THR A 48 -14.58 -25.66 -23.96
CA THR A 48 -14.18 -25.65 -22.55
C THR A 48 -12.79 -25.04 -22.38
N LEU A 49 -11.81 -25.46 -23.18
CA LEU A 49 -10.47 -24.92 -23.09
C LEU A 49 -10.43 -23.45 -23.51
N LEU A 50 -11.15 -23.08 -24.58
CA LEU A 50 -11.21 -21.70 -25.06
C LEU A 50 -11.78 -20.74 -24.00
N LEU A 51 -12.89 -21.13 -23.37
CA LEU A 51 -13.58 -20.29 -22.38
C LEU A 51 -12.97 -20.43 -20.98
N GLY A 52 -12.42 -21.60 -20.66
CA GLY A 52 -11.79 -21.93 -19.39
C GLY A 52 -10.33 -21.48 -19.27
N ALA A 53 -9.60 -21.33 -20.39
CA ALA A 53 -8.22 -20.84 -20.41
C ALA A 53 -8.01 -19.55 -19.57
N PRO A 54 -8.83 -18.48 -19.72
CA PRO A 54 -8.66 -17.28 -18.89
C PRO A 54 -8.88 -17.57 -17.40
N PHE A 55 -9.82 -18.45 -17.02
CA PHE A 55 -10.06 -18.82 -15.62
C PHE A 55 -8.92 -19.65 -15.04
N ILE A 56 -8.36 -20.56 -15.82
CA ILE A 56 -7.18 -21.35 -15.45
C ILE A 56 -5.99 -20.41 -15.24
N ALA A 57 -5.73 -19.52 -16.19
CA ALA A 57 -4.64 -18.55 -16.10
C ALA A 57 -4.80 -17.63 -14.86
N LEU A 58 -6.03 -17.15 -14.61
CA LEU A 58 -6.35 -16.36 -13.44
C LEU A 58 -6.10 -17.14 -12.14
N SER A 59 -6.63 -18.36 -12.04
CA SER A 59 -6.50 -19.23 -10.87
C SER A 59 -5.03 -19.54 -10.54
N LEU A 60 -4.22 -19.89 -11.55
CA LEU A 60 -2.78 -20.10 -11.40
C LEU A 60 -2.05 -18.83 -10.96
N SER A 61 -2.43 -17.67 -11.52
CA SER A 61 -1.88 -16.38 -11.10
C SER A 61 -2.20 -16.10 -9.62
N LEU A 62 -3.44 -16.31 -9.17
CA LEU A 62 -3.80 -16.15 -7.75
C LEU A 62 -3.04 -17.10 -6.82
N ALA A 63 -2.78 -18.33 -7.25
CA ALA A 63 -2.10 -19.31 -6.42
C ALA A 63 -0.57 -19.08 -6.34
N PHE A 64 0.09 -18.79 -7.46
CA PHE A 64 1.56 -18.83 -7.54
C PHE A 64 2.21 -17.48 -7.81
N TYR A 65 1.49 -16.52 -8.40
CA TYR A 65 2.07 -15.23 -8.72
C TYR A 65 2.22 -14.38 -7.46
N LYS A 66 3.39 -13.77 -7.29
CA LYS A 66 3.73 -12.94 -6.12
C LYS A 66 4.46 -11.68 -6.57
N PRO A 67 3.74 -10.67 -7.08
CA PRO A 67 4.37 -9.41 -7.47
C PRO A 67 4.96 -8.72 -6.24
N SER A 68 6.23 -8.34 -6.32
CA SER A 68 6.96 -7.65 -5.24
C SER A 68 6.93 -8.38 -3.89
N GLY A 69 6.94 -9.72 -3.91
CA GLY A 69 6.96 -10.55 -2.70
C GLY A 69 5.64 -10.65 -1.95
N ARG A 70 4.56 -10.03 -2.45
CA ARG A 70 3.23 -10.08 -1.82
C ARG A 70 2.32 -11.11 -2.51
N PRO A 71 1.43 -11.79 -1.78
CA PRO A 71 0.40 -12.63 -2.37
C PRO A 71 -0.45 -11.85 -3.39
N PHE A 72 -0.65 -12.41 -4.59
CA PHE A 72 -1.42 -11.75 -5.65
C PHE A 72 -2.86 -11.43 -5.23
N ILE A 73 -3.44 -12.22 -4.31
CA ILE A 73 -4.78 -11.96 -3.77
C ILE A 73 -4.92 -10.56 -3.17
N LEU A 74 -3.91 -10.06 -2.45
CA LEU A 74 -3.93 -8.74 -1.83
C LEU A 74 -3.82 -7.62 -2.88
N VAL A 75 -3.06 -7.88 -3.93
CA VAL A 75 -2.92 -6.95 -5.06
C VAL A 75 -4.22 -6.86 -5.83
N LEU A 76 -4.87 -8.00 -6.09
CA LEU A 76 -6.15 -8.06 -6.77
C LEU A 76 -7.26 -7.42 -5.95
N GLU A 77 -7.31 -7.66 -4.64
CA GLU A 77 -8.22 -7.00 -3.71
C GLU A 77 -8.01 -5.48 -3.73
N SER A 78 -6.77 -5.02 -3.64
CA SER A 78 -6.44 -3.59 -3.68
C SER A 78 -6.83 -2.97 -5.02
N ALA A 79 -6.61 -3.67 -6.13
CA ALA A 79 -7.04 -3.23 -7.45
C ALA A 79 -8.57 -3.13 -7.53
N PHE A 80 -9.28 -4.14 -7.05
CA PHE A 80 -10.75 -4.16 -7.01
C PHE A 80 -11.30 -2.98 -6.20
N TRP A 81 -10.81 -2.77 -4.97
CA TRP A 81 -11.19 -1.61 -4.17
C TRP A 81 -10.82 -0.29 -4.83
N PHE A 82 -9.68 -0.19 -5.51
CA PHE A 82 -9.29 1.02 -6.22
C PHE A 82 -10.23 1.38 -7.37
N PHE A 83 -10.78 0.40 -8.08
CA PHE A 83 -11.75 0.62 -9.15
C PHE A 83 -13.14 0.94 -8.62
N LEU A 84 -13.59 0.28 -7.54
CA LEU A 84 -14.93 0.48 -6.98
C LEU A 84 -15.02 1.73 -6.10
N LYS A 85 -13.94 2.11 -5.42
CA LYS A 85 -13.94 3.25 -4.50
C LYS A 85 -14.08 4.56 -5.28
N SER A 86 -15.04 5.37 -4.87
CA SER A 86 -15.19 6.73 -5.40
C SER A 86 -13.96 7.57 -5.08
N LYS A 87 -13.39 8.21 -6.11
CA LYS A 87 -12.20 9.07 -6.00
C LYS A 87 -12.55 10.45 -5.45
N LEU A 88 -13.43 10.52 -4.46
CA LEU A 88 -13.81 11.78 -3.84
C LEU A 88 -12.74 12.19 -2.83
N TYR A 89 -11.69 12.84 -3.32
CA TYR A 89 -10.69 13.50 -2.49
C TYR A 89 -11.27 14.80 -1.94
N ILE A 90 -12.05 14.71 -0.86
CA ILE A 90 -12.37 15.90 -0.06
C ILE A 90 -11.22 16.14 0.90
N TRP A 91 -10.54 17.27 0.74
CA TRP A 91 -9.66 17.77 1.78
C TRP A 91 -10.50 18.16 3.00
N LYS A 92 -10.55 17.27 4.00
CA LYS A 92 -11.06 17.62 5.32
C LYS A 92 -9.88 18.16 6.14
N LYS A 93 -9.92 19.45 6.46
CA LYS A 93 -9.18 19.98 7.62
C LYS A 93 -9.79 19.33 8.86
N GLU A 94 -9.31 18.15 9.22
CA GLU A 94 -9.57 17.62 10.54
C GLU A 94 -8.89 18.57 11.53
N PRO A 95 -9.63 19.21 12.46
CA PRO A 95 -8.99 19.91 13.55
C PRO A 95 -8.15 18.85 14.27
N LYS A 96 -6.84 19.07 14.32
CA LYS A 96 -5.90 18.22 15.03
C LYS A 96 -6.43 18.07 16.46
N LYS A 97 -7.13 16.97 16.75
CA LYS A 97 -7.44 16.61 18.12
C LYS A 97 -6.08 16.41 18.75
N VAL A 98 -5.69 17.36 19.59
CA VAL A 98 -4.65 17.14 20.57
C VAL A 98 -5.12 15.92 21.33
N GLN A 99 -4.58 14.75 20.96
CA GLN A 99 -4.68 13.60 21.82
C GLN A 99 -4.06 14.10 23.12
N LYS A 100 -4.89 14.29 24.16
CA LYS A 100 -4.38 14.41 25.51
C LYS A 100 -3.57 13.15 25.70
N GLY A 101 -2.25 13.33 25.58
CA GLY A 101 -1.31 12.24 25.62
C GLY A 101 -1.59 11.45 26.88
N VAL A 102 -1.70 10.14 26.70
CA VAL A 102 -1.15 9.22 27.71
C VAL A 102 0.21 9.80 28.07
N GLU A 103 0.35 10.14 29.34
CA GLU A 103 1.57 10.62 29.97
C GLU A 103 2.70 9.66 29.59
N LYS A 104 3.46 10.05 28.56
CA LYS A 104 4.73 9.43 28.24
C LYS A 104 5.74 10.08 29.16
N GLU A 105 6.44 9.23 29.91
CA GLU A 105 7.64 9.57 30.65
C GLU A 105 8.57 10.47 29.82
N PRO A 106 9.32 11.38 30.46
CA PRO A 106 10.08 12.40 29.78
C PRO A 106 11.25 11.78 29.00
N ASP A 107 11.03 11.54 27.71
CA ASP A 107 12.09 11.22 26.77
C ASP A 107 13.05 12.40 26.67
N LEU A 108 14.31 12.14 27.02
CA LEU A 108 15.45 13.06 27.16
C LEU A 108 15.88 13.78 25.85
N VAL A 109 15.04 13.79 24.82
CA VAL A 109 15.29 14.42 23.50
C VAL A 109 14.77 15.86 23.38
N ALA A 110 14.13 16.40 24.42
CA ALA A 110 13.65 17.79 24.45
C ALA A 110 14.76 18.87 24.54
N GLN A 111 16.04 18.49 24.54
CA GLN A 111 17.16 19.45 24.58
C GLN A 111 17.74 19.80 23.19
N MET A 112 17.04 19.49 22.09
CA MET A 112 17.35 20.20 20.85
C MET A 112 16.74 21.59 20.91
N ASN A 113 17.54 22.53 21.40
CA ASN A 113 17.34 23.97 21.33
C ASN A 113 17.21 24.39 19.87
N VAL A 114 16.01 24.25 19.30
CA VAL A 114 15.66 24.89 18.03
C VAL A 114 15.49 26.36 18.37
N PRO A 115 16.34 27.27 17.84
CA PRO A 115 16.16 28.69 18.10
C PRO A 115 14.79 29.10 17.55
N LYS A 116 13.88 29.48 18.46
CA LYS A 116 12.61 30.12 18.09
C LYS A 116 12.97 31.42 17.39
N LEU A 117 12.92 31.42 16.07
CA LEU A 117 12.96 32.65 15.29
C LEU A 117 11.78 33.50 15.74
N SER A 118 12.05 34.70 16.25
CA SER A 118 10.98 35.64 16.63
C SER A 118 10.26 36.09 15.35
N ASP A 119 8.94 36.28 15.44
CA ASP A 119 8.12 36.71 14.29
C ASP A 119 8.70 37.95 13.59
N SER A 120 9.33 38.85 14.36
CA SER A 120 10.05 40.01 13.83
C SER A 120 11.17 39.67 12.85
N LYS A 121 11.97 38.63 13.11
CA LYS A 121 13.08 38.24 12.22
C LYS A 121 12.58 37.62 10.92
N LEU A 122 11.42 36.96 10.94
CA LEU A 122 10.82 36.41 9.72
C LEU A 122 10.26 37.53 8.84
N SER A 123 9.68 38.58 9.44
CA SER A 123 9.22 39.77 8.71
C SER A 123 10.38 40.57 8.11
N ASP A 124 11.47 40.76 8.86
CA ASP A 124 12.67 41.46 8.36
C ASP A 124 13.29 40.74 7.16
N LEU A 125 13.33 39.40 7.19
CA LEU A 125 13.84 38.59 6.08
C LEU A 125 12.97 38.75 4.82
N GLY A 126 11.64 38.69 4.97
CA GLY A 126 10.71 38.87 3.85
C GLY A 126 10.82 40.26 3.22
N TRP A 127 10.98 41.30 4.04
CA TRP A 127 11.16 42.66 3.56
C TRP A 127 12.50 42.86 2.84
N SER A 128 13.59 42.26 3.37
CA SER A 128 14.90 42.31 2.72
C SER A 128 14.90 41.61 1.35
N LEU A 129 14.08 40.58 1.19
CA LEU A 129 13.96 39.84 -0.07
C LEU A 129 13.20 40.67 -1.12
N ASP A 130 12.08 41.28 -0.72
CA ASP A 130 11.25 42.13 -1.61
C ASP A 130 12.01 43.39 -2.11
N ILE A 131 12.88 43.95 -1.27
CA ILE A 131 13.73 45.07 -1.69
C ILE A 131 14.81 44.65 -2.66
N LYS A 132 15.43 43.49 -2.45
CA LYS A 132 16.46 42.98 -3.35
C LYS A 132 15.87 42.73 -4.75
N ASP A 133 14.68 42.16 -4.82
CA ASP A 133 13.97 41.95 -6.08
C ASP A 133 13.64 43.28 -6.78
N LYS A 134 13.16 44.29 -6.04
CA LYS A 134 12.91 45.65 -6.59
C LYS A 134 14.18 46.35 -7.09
N LEU A 135 15.31 46.14 -6.43
CA LEU A 135 16.59 46.73 -6.86
C LEU A 135 17.16 46.01 -8.09
N GLU A 136 17.03 44.68 -8.16
CA GLU A 136 17.40 43.91 -9.34
C GLU A 136 16.52 44.26 -10.55
N ASP A 137 15.21 44.40 -10.38
CA ASP A 137 14.28 44.82 -11.44
C ASP A 137 14.59 46.24 -11.97
N ASN A 138 15.03 47.14 -11.10
CA ASN A 138 15.38 48.52 -11.48
C ASN A 138 16.75 48.60 -12.18
N MET A 139 17.70 47.72 -11.83
CA MET A 139 18.98 47.62 -12.53
C MET A 139 18.90 46.90 -13.89
N ASN A 140 17.83 46.12 -14.14
CA ASN A 140 17.64 45.40 -15.40
C ASN A 140 16.74 46.14 -16.41
N ASN A 141 16.15 47.28 -16.02
CA ASN A 141 15.24 48.11 -16.84
C ASN A 141 15.87 49.46 -17.27
N ASN A 142 17.20 49.58 -17.22
CA ASN A 142 17.98 50.71 -17.75
C ASN A 142 19.18 50.19 -18.52
#